data_AF-A0A2N6KLN9-F1
#
_entry.id   AF-A0A2N6KLN9-F1
#
_cell.length_a   1.000
_cell.length_b   1.000
_cell.length_c   1.000
_cell.angle_alpha   90.00
_cell.angle_beta   90.00
_cell.angle_gamma   90.00
#
_symmetry.space_group_name_H-M   'P 1'
#
loop_
_entity.id
_entity.type
_entity.pdbx_description
1 polymer ?
#
loop_
_entity_poly.entity_id
_entity_poly.type
_entity_poly.pdbx_seq_one_letter_code
_entity_poly.pdbx_strand_id
1 'polypeptide(L)' 'MRDGIGLHHPGKEAYDKLTEVLDLIGEATDSQRASLKMCDADRWLEKEAWRYYQEKMRDIFRTQILIGNAIKLLVG' A
#
# COMPACT_ATOMS: atom_id res chain seq x y z
N MET A 1 21.44 -23.53 -23.54
CA MET A 1 20.07 -23.08 -23.22
C MET A 1 19.46 -24.12 -22.29
N ARG A 2 19.16 -23.73 -21.05
CA ARG A 2 18.39 -24.56 -20.11
C ARG A 2 16.91 -24.23 -20.32
N ASP A 3 16.15 -25.27 -20.57
CA ASP A 3 14.69 -25.38 -20.62
C ASP A 3 13.90 -24.19 -20.05
N GLY A 4 13.13 -23.50 -20.90
CA GLY A 4 11.89 -22.80 -20.52
C GLY A 4 11.96 -21.54 -19.64
N ILE A 5 13.11 -21.16 -19.09
CA ILE A 5 13.25 -19.94 -18.27
C ILE A 5 13.39 -18.73 -19.20
N GLY A 6 12.32 -18.35 -19.89
CA GLY A 6 12.40 -17.31 -20.92
C GLY A 6 11.14 -16.50 -21.23
N LEU A 7 9.99 -16.74 -20.59
CA LEU A 7 8.74 -16.06 -20.99
C LEU A 7 7.98 -15.32 -19.88
N HIS A 8 8.27 -15.58 -18.60
CA HIS A 8 7.68 -14.83 -17.48
C HIS A 8 8.78 -14.63 -16.44
N HIS A 9 9.39 -13.45 -16.39
CA HIS A 9 10.21 -13.08 -15.24
C HIS A 9 9.21 -12.85 -14.09
N PRO A 10 9.09 -13.74 -13.08
CA PRO A 10 8.04 -13.62 -12.06
C PRO A 10 8.10 -12.26 -11.34
N GLY A 11 9.29 -11.65 -11.26
CA GLY A 11 9.46 -10.30 -10.74
C GLY A 11 8.79 -9.20 -11.57
N LYS A 12 8.68 -9.35 -12.90
CA LYS A 12 8.03 -8.35 -13.77
C LYS A 12 6.51 -8.38 -13.60
N GLU A 13 5.90 -9.56 -13.61
CA GLU A 13 4.44 -9.67 -13.41
C GLU A 13 4.02 -9.22 -12.01
N ALA A 14 4.82 -9.57 -10.99
CA ALA A 14 4.61 -9.08 -9.64
C ALA A 14 4.76 -7.54 -9.56
N TYR A 15 5.78 -6.98 -10.21
CA TYR A 15 5.98 -5.54 -10.29
C TYR A 15 4.78 -4.82 -10.94
N ASP A 16 4.33 -5.30 -12.11
CA ASP A 16 3.23 -4.68 -12.86
C ASP A 16 1.94 -4.66 -12.02
N LYS A 17 1.59 -5.80 -11.40
CA LYS A 17 0.40 -5.93 -10.54
C LYS A 17 0.48 -5.07 -9.28
N LEU A 18 1.64 -5.02 -8.63
CA LEU A 18 1.82 -4.22 -7.41
C LEU A 18 1.76 -2.72 -7.72
N THR A 19 2.29 -2.31 -8.87
CA THR A 19 2.20 -0.92 -9.34
C THR A 19 0.74 -0.54 -9.63
N GLU A 20 -0.02 -1.40 -10.30
CA GLU A 20 -1.45 -1.20 -10.54
C GLU A 20 -2.24 -1.04 -9.22
N VAL A 21 -1.93 -1.86 -8.20
CA VAL A 21 -2.55 -1.73 -6.88
C VAL A 21 -2.22 -0.38 -6.23
N LEU A 22 -0.97 0.12 -6.35
CA LEU A 22 -0.61 1.44 -5.83
C LEU A 22 -1.38 2.56 -6.52
N ASP A 23 -1.52 2.49 -7.84
CA ASP A 23 -2.27 3.48 -8.62
C ASP A 23 -3.75 3.51 -8.24
N LEU A 24 -4.35 2.34 -7.99
CA LEU A 24 -5.75 2.23 -7.53
C LEU A 24 -5.97 2.76 -6.11
N ILE A 25 -4.98 2.66 -5.22
CA ILE A 25 -5.04 3.25 -3.88
C ILE A 25 -4.89 4.78 -3.95
N GLY A 26 -3.99 5.27 -4.81
CA GLY A 26 -3.72 6.69 -4.99
C GLY A 26 -3.00 7.35 -3.81
N GLU A 27 -2.97 8.68 -3.81
CA GLU A 27 -2.36 9.45 -2.73
C GLU A 27 -3.38 9.86 -1.66
N ALA A 28 -2.94 9.87 -0.40
CA ALA A 28 -3.75 10.42 0.68
C ALA A 28 -4.00 11.93 0.46
N THR A 29 -5.26 12.34 0.58
CA THR A 29 -5.62 13.76 0.68
C THR A 29 -5.11 14.36 1.99
N ASP A 30 -5.12 15.70 2.11
CA ASP A 30 -4.64 16.37 3.32
C ASP A 30 -5.40 15.97 4.59
N SER A 31 -6.72 15.77 4.49
CA SER A 31 -7.53 15.31 5.62
C SER A 31 -7.22 13.86 6.00
N GLN A 32 -6.96 13.01 5.02
CA GLN A 32 -6.53 11.63 5.25
C GLN A 32 -5.14 11.58 5.87
N ARG A 33 -4.19 12.40 5.39
CA ARG A 33 -2.86 12.54 6.01
C ARG A 33 -2.95 13.01 7.46
N ALA A 34 -3.81 13.97 7.76
CA ALA A 34 -4.05 14.40 9.14
C ALA A 34 -4.63 13.26 10.00
N SER A 35 -5.60 12.50 9.48
CA SER A 35 -6.19 11.33 10.14
C SER A 35 -5.14 10.24 10.43
N LEU A 36 -4.24 9.96 9.48
CA LEU A 36 -3.14 9.00 9.65
C LEU A 36 -2.16 9.46 10.75
N LYS A 37 -1.79 10.74 10.77
CA LYS A 37 -0.94 11.30 11.85
C LYS A 37 -1.61 11.19 13.23
N MET A 38 -2.93 11.29 13.29
CA MET A 38 -3.67 11.04 14.54
C MET A 38 -3.57 9.56 14.96
N CYS A 39 -3.69 8.62 14.02
CA CYS A 39 -3.49 7.19 14.29
C CYS A 39 -2.11 6.90 14.88
N ASP A 40 -1.06 7.49 14.30
CA ASP A 40 0.32 7.28 14.76
C ASP A 40 0.59 7.86 16.16
N ALA A 41 -0.25 8.79 16.60
CA ALA A 41 -0.23 9.38 17.94
C ALA A 41 -1.23 8.74 18.91
N ASP A 42 -1.80 7.57 18.57
CA ASP A 42 -2.85 6.88 19.32
C ASP A 42 -4.10 7.74 19.60
N ARG A 43 -4.39 8.70 18.71
CA ARG A 43 -5.56 9.57 18.79
C ARG A 43 -6.67 9.04 17.90
N TRP A 44 -7.66 8.44 18.54
CA TRP A 44 -8.81 7.82 17.88
C TRP A 44 -10.03 8.73 17.90
N LEU A 45 -10.79 8.74 16.81
CA LEU A 45 -12.09 9.41 16.75
C LEU A 45 -13.08 8.69 17.69
N GLU A 46 -13.87 9.45 18.44
CA GLU A 46 -14.76 8.89 19.48
C GLU A 46 -15.97 8.15 18.89
N LYS A 47 -16.51 8.65 17.78
CA LYS A 47 -17.65 8.00 17.11
C LYS A 47 -17.17 6.73 16.43
N GLU A 48 -17.79 5.62 16.75
CA GLU A 48 -17.45 4.28 16.26
C GLU A 48 -17.28 4.21 14.73
N ALA A 49 -18.23 4.75 13.96
CA ALA A 49 -18.14 4.77 12.49
C ALA A 49 -16.91 5.52 11.97
N TRP A 50 -16.52 6.61 12.65
CA TRP A 50 -15.34 7.38 12.28
C TRP A 50 -14.05 6.69 12.72
N ARG A 51 -14.04 6.02 13.87
CA ARG A 51 -12.93 5.19 14.30
C ARG A 51 -12.69 4.04 13.33
N TYR A 52 -13.74 3.34 12.91
CA TYR A 52 -13.65 2.27 11.92
C TYR A 52 -13.07 2.78 10.59
N TYR A 53 -13.54 3.94 10.12
CA TYR A 53 -12.96 4.59 8.94
C TYR A 53 -11.47 4.90 9.12
N GLN A 54 -11.11 5.48 10.26
CA GLN A 54 -9.73 5.84 10.60
C GLN A 54 -8.81 4.59 10.66
N GLU A 55 -9.28 3.49 11.24
CA GLU A 55 -8.57 2.21 11.28
C GLU A 55 -8.38 1.64 9.86
N LYS A 56 -9.42 1.64 9.02
CA LYS A 56 -9.32 1.19 7.63
C LYS A 56 -8.33 2.01 6.82
N MET A 57 -8.36 3.34 6.98
CA MET A 57 -7.41 4.24 6.35
C MET A 57 -5.98 3.92 6.76
N ARG A 58 -5.73 3.72 8.06
CA ARG A 58 -4.41 3.32 8.55
C ARG A 58 -3.91 2.03 7.90
N ASP A 59 -4.76 1.03 7.82
CA ASP A 59 -4.37 -0.29 7.30
C ASP A 59 -4.11 -0.26 5.77
N ILE A 60 -4.90 0.50 5.01
CA ILE A 60 -4.68 0.71 3.57
C ILE A 60 -3.34 1.41 3.33
N PHE A 61 -3.08 2.53 4.01
CA PHE A 61 -1.85 3.30 3.78
C PHE A 61 -0.60 2.62 4.32
N ARG A 62 -0.72 1.77 5.35
CA ARG A 62 0.38 0.86 5.75
C ARG A 62 0.66 -0.18 4.68
N THR A 63 -0.38 -0.76 4.08
CA THR A 63 -0.23 -1.71 2.96
C THR A 63 0.44 -1.05 1.77
N GLN A 64 0.11 0.20 1.46
CA GLN A 64 0.76 0.98 0.40
C GLN A 64 2.29 1.08 0.60
N ILE A 65 2.73 1.37 1.83
CA ILE A 65 4.16 1.42 2.18
C ILE A 65 4.82 0.05 1.97
N LEU A 66 4.16 -1.04 2.39
CA LEU A 66 4.68 -2.40 2.23
C LEU A 66 4.80 -2.80 0.75
N ILE A 67 3.80 -2.46 -0.07
CA ILE A 67 3.83 -2.68 -1.52
C ILE A 67 4.99 -1.90 -2.16
N GLY A 68 5.16 -0.62 -1.80
CA GLY A 68 6.28 0.19 -2.29
C GLY A 68 7.65 -0.41 -1.93
N ASN A 69 7.78 -1.00 -0.73
CA ASN A 69 8.99 -1.71 -0.34
C ASN A 69 9.18 -3.01 -1.12
N ALA A 70 8.12 -3.77 -1.36
CA ALA A 70 8.18 -4.99 -2.19
C ALA A 70 8.63 -4.66 -3.62
N ILE A 71 8.09 -3.60 -4.23
CA ILE A 71 8.51 -3.15 -5.56
C ILE A 71 10.01 -2.85 -5.59
N LYS A 72 10.55 -2.12 -4.59
CA LYS A 72 11.99 -1.83 -4.51
C LYS A 72 12.85 -3.09 -4.48
N LEU A 73 12.39 -4.16 -3.83
CA LEU A 73 13.08 -5.45 -3.77
C LEU A 73 12.98 -6.25 -5.08
N LEU A 74 11.98 -5.98 -5.92
CA LEU A 74 11.81 -6.64 -7.22
C LEU A 74 12.65 -5.99 -8.33
N VAL A 75 12.96 -4.70 -8.20
CA VAL A 75 13.74 -3.92 -9.17
C VAL A 75 15.20 -3.67 -8.76
N GLY A 76 15.52 -3.84 -7.47
CA GLY A 76 16.89 -3.76 -6.93
C GLY A 76 17.62 -5.09 -7.01
#